data_AF-A0A081RTL2-F1
#
_entry.id   AF-A0A081RTL2-F1
#
_cell.length_a   1.000
_cell.length_b   1.000
_cell.length_c   1.000
_cell.angle_alpha   90.00
_cell.angle_beta   90.00
_cell.angle_gamma   90.00
#
_symmetry.space_group_name_H-M   'P 1'
#
loop_
_entity.id
_entity.type
_entity.pdbx_description
1 polymer ?
#
loop_
_entity_poly.entity_id
_entity_poly.type
_entity_poly.pdbx_seq_one_letter_code
_entity_poly.pdbx_strand_id
1 'polypeptide(L)' 'MTLRRKRKNPTDNNLPIRVYRGRSKYEYHPPSGGSISICCLSSPLSVVWEEYEKILNKKNNN' A
#
# COMPACT_ATOMS: atom_id res chain seq x y z
N MET A 1 -10.19 21.67 -11.79
CA MET A 1 -10.65 20.27 -11.63
C MET A 1 -9.43 19.35 -11.70
N THR A 2 -8.82 19.03 -10.57
CA THR A 2 -7.61 18.20 -10.52
C THR A 2 -7.99 16.74 -10.77
N LEU A 3 -7.74 16.25 -11.99
CA LEU A 3 -7.88 14.84 -12.35
C LEU A 3 -6.97 14.02 -11.43
N ARG A 4 -7.57 13.38 -10.42
CA ARG A 4 -6.93 12.37 -9.57
C ARG A 4 -6.26 11.37 -10.50
N ARG A 5 -4.92 11.37 -10.55
CA ARG A 5 -4.13 10.46 -11.41
C ARG A 5 -4.59 9.04 -11.11
N LYS A 6 -5.37 8.44 -12.00
CA LYS A 6 -5.70 7.02 -11.94
C LYS A 6 -4.38 6.25 -12.01
N ARG A 7 -4.24 5.22 -11.18
CA ARG A 7 -3.06 4.35 -11.22
C ARG A 7 -2.97 3.76 -12.63
N LYS A 8 -1.76 3.73 -13.18
CA LYS A 8 -1.51 3.32 -14.58
C LYS A 8 -1.90 1.86 -14.83
N ASN A 9 -1.84 1.03 -13.79
CA ASN A 9 -2.24 -0.36 -13.81
C ASN A 9 -3.60 -0.55 -13.12
N PRO A 10 -4.57 -1.20 -13.77
CA PRO A 10 -5.88 -1.44 -13.18
C PRO A 10 -5.81 -2.40 -11.98
N THR A 11 -4.84 -3.31 -11.96
CA THR A 11 -4.60 -4.26 -10.85
C THR A 11 -4.23 -3.55 -9.55
N ASP A 12 -3.56 -2.39 -9.66
CA ASP A 12 -3.21 -1.57 -8.50
C ASP A 12 -4.40 -0.74 -7.99
N ASN A 13 -5.56 -0.69 -8.68
CA ASN A 13 -6.73 0.05 -8.17
C ASN A 13 -7.32 -0.58 -6.91
N ASN A 14 -7.15 -1.90 -6.73
CA ASN A 14 -7.63 -2.62 -5.55
C ASN A 14 -6.68 -2.52 -4.34
N LEU A 15 -5.51 -1.88 -4.52
CA LEU A 15 -4.55 -1.71 -3.43
C LEU A 15 -4.95 -0.56 -2.51
N PRO A 16 -4.63 -0.65 -1.21
CA PRO A 16 -4.84 0.44 -0.27
C PRO A 16 -4.16 1.74 -0.72
N ILE A 17 -4.59 2.86 -0.16
CA ILE A 17 -3.99 4.17 -0.47
C ILE A 17 -2.51 4.18 -0.10
N ARG A 18 -1.68 4.75 -0.97
CA ARG A 18 -0.21 4.81 -0.84
C ARG A 18 0.50 3.45 -0.74
N VAL A 19 -0.21 2.36 -1.01
CA VAL A 19 0.41 1.07 -1.30
C VAL A 19 0.65 0.98 -2.80
N TYR A 20 1.85 0.55 -3.16
CA TYR A 20 2.27 0.34 -4.53
C TYR A 20 2.85 -1.06 -4.70
N ARG A 21 2.66 -1.61 -5.91
CA ARG A 21 3.31 -2.84 -6.32
C ARG A 21 4.74 -2.55 -6.77
N GLY A 22 5.71 -2.98 -5.98
CA GLY A 22 7.12 -3.01 -6.37
C GLY A 22 7.45 -4.20 -7.27
N ARG A 23 8.74 -4.42 -7.54
CA ARG A 23 9.21 -5.51 -8.43
C ARG A 23 8.96 -6.91 -7.84
N SER A 24 9.08 -7.05 -6.52
CA SER A 24 8.96 -8.36 -5.82
C SER A 24 8.07 -8.33 -4.59
N LYS A 25 7.61 -7.15 -4.18
CA LYS A 25 6.88 -6.92 -2.92
C LYS A 25 5.95 -5.72 -3.02
N TYR A 26 4.98 -5.67 -2.13
CA TYR A 26 4.12 -4.50 -1.91
C TYR A 26 4.79 -3.54 -0.93
N GLU A 27 4.74 -2.25 -1.26
CA GLU A 27 5.42 -1.20 -0.54
C GLU A 27 4.42 -0.10 -0.16
N TYR A 28 4.34 0.21 1.12
CA TYR A 28 3.53 1.30 1.66
C TYR A 28 4.39 2.54 1.86
N HIS A 29 3.96 3.67 1.33
CA HIS A 29 4.65 4.95 1.46
C HIS A 29 3.89 5.88 2.42
N PRO A 30 4.26 5.90 3.71
CA PRO A 30 3.59 6.74 4.69
C PRO A 30 3.76 8.25 4.38
N PRO A 31 2.87 9.10 4.91
CA PRO A 31 2.97 10.56 4.77
C PRO A 31 4.26 11.16 5.28
N SER A 32 4.84 10.54 6.30
CA SER A 32 6.06 11.00 6.97
C SER A 32 7.32 10.75 6.15
N GLY A 33 7.21 10.15 4.96
CA GLY A 33 8.34 9.72 4.15
C GLY A 33 8.81 8.30 4.48
N GLY A 34 9.56 7.71 3.56
CA GLY A 34 10.02 6.32 3.64
C GLY A 34 9.10 5.33 2.90
N SER A 35 9.51 4.07 2.91
CA SER A 35 8.74 2.94 2.38
C SER A 35 8.80 1.79 3.37
N ILE A 36 7.65 1.17 3.62
CA ILE A 36 7.50 0.00 4.49
C ILE A 36 7.12 -1.18 3.59
N SER A 37 7.96 -2.21 3.59
CA SER A 37 7.65 -3.46 2.91
C SER A 37 6.55 -4.19 3.67
N ILE A 38 5.43 -4.42 3.00
CA ILE A 38 4.23 -5.01 3.60
C ILE A 38 4.26 -6.52 3.42
N CYS A 39 4.32 -6.98 2.15
CA CYS A 39 4.25 -8.41 1.84
C CYS A 39 4.85 -8.73 0.47
N CYS A 40 5.10 -10.01 0.20
CA CYS A 40 5.56 -10.50 -1.10
C CYS A 40 4.50 -10.34 -2.18
N LEU A 41 4.93 -10.25 -3.45
CA LEU A 41 4.03 -10.16 -4.62
C LEU A 41 3.13 -11.39 -4.82
N SER A 42 3.51 -12.52 -4.21
CA SER A 42 2.77 -13.77 -4.27
C SER A 42 1.60 -13.82 -3.28
N SER A 43 1.54 -12.89 -2.32
CA SER A 43 0.51 -12.89 -1.29
C SER A 43 -0.80 -12.31 -1.83
N PRO A 44 -1.96 -12.86 -1.39
CA PRO A 44 -3.27 -12.35 -1.78
C PRO A 44 -3.52 -10.95 -1.20
N LEU A 45 -4.41 -10.20 -1.87
CA LEU A 45 -4.79 -8.85 -1.46
C LEU A 45 -5.27 -8.78 0.00
N SER A 46 -5.95 -9.81 0.51
CA SER A 46 -6.41 -9.86 1.90
C SER A 46 -5.26 -9.69 2.90
N VAL A 47 -4.11 -10.33 2.65
CA VAL A 47 -2.93 -10.20 3.53
C VAL A 47 -2.33 -8.80 3.42
N VAL A 48 -2.35 -8.19 2.22
CA VAL A 48 -1.88 -6.82 2.02
C VAL A 48 -2.72 -5.82 2.82
N TRP A 49 -4.03 -6.03 2.86
CA TRP A 49 -4.96 -5.20 3.64
C TRP A 49 -4.73 -5.37 5.15
N GLU A 50 -4.63 -6.60 5.64
CA GLU A 50 -4.42 -6.88 7.06
C GLU A 50 -3.13 -6.23 7.59
N GLU A 51 -2.02 -6.38 6.87
CA GLU A 51 -0.74 -5.77 7.23
C GLU A 51 -0.79 -4.23 7.12
N TYR A 52 -1.48 -3.70 6.13
CA TYR A 52 -1.71 -2.26 5.99
C TYR A 52 -2.47 -1.69 7.21
N GLU A 53 -3.50 -2.38 7.68
CA GLU A 53 -4.26 -1.99 8.87
C GLU A 53 -3.41 -2.03 10.14
N LYS A 54 -2.57 -3.06 10.30
CA LYS A 54 -1.60 -3.14 11.41
C LYS A 54 -0.65 -1.93 11.42
N ILE A 55 -0.13 -1.54 10.27
CA ILE A 55 0.74 -0.36 10.13
C ILE A 55 -0.02 0.92 10.51
N LEU A 56 -1.27 1.06 10.06
CA LEU A 56 -2.10 2.22 10.39
C LEU A 56 -2.36 2.31 11.89
N ASN A 57 -2.72 1.19 12.52
CA ASN A 57 -2.99 1.12 13.95
C ASN A 57 -1.74 1.40 14.79
N LYS A 58 -0.57 0.90 14.35
CA LYS A 58 0.73 1.20 14.96
C LYS A 58 1.02 2.71 14.95
N LYS A 59 0.69 3.40 13.85
CA LYS A 59 0.92 4.85 13.71
C LYS A 59 -0.01 5.68 14.60
N ASN A 60 -1.26 5.26 14.81
CA ASN A 60 -2.23 6.01 15.62
C ASN A 60 -1.97 5.91 17.13
N ASN A 61 -1.29 4.85 17.58
CA ASN A 61 -0.99 4.62 19.00
C ASN A 61 0.31 5.31 19.47
N ASN A 62 0.84 6.27 18.72
CA ASN A 62 2.13 6.91 18.98
C ASN A 62 2.11 8.39 18.60
#